data_AF-A0A9D7C2Z4-F1
#
_entry.id   AF-A0A9D7C2Z4-F1
#
_cell.length_a   1.000
_cell.length_b   1.000
_cell.length_c   1.000
_cell.angle_alpha   90.00
_cell.angle_beta   90.00
_cell.angle_gamma   90.00
#
_symmetry.space_group_name_H-M   'P 1'
#
loop_
_entity.id
_entity.type
_entity.pdbx_description
1 polymer ?
#
loop_
_entity_poly.entity_id
_entity_poly.type
_entity_poly.pdbx_seq_one_letter_code
_entity_poly.pdbx_strand_id
1 'polypeptide(L)'
;MYVSQYLGNLESYEAQQNYEHTFQHMQKLLGAKPETILADLHPDYPSAQLAIKIAAAYQVPLKKIQHHEAHFAAVLAEHNLFETNEKILGVVWDGTGYGSDGNIWGGEFFMYENRSIKRIHYLQPFINIAGDKTAKEPRLAALAISHKMEKAAILLKPKFTANEWLFYQKVLQQNNLLNSSAGRYFDGVAALLSLLSVNSYEGEGALLLETLANEYLQETNFTIEESYATEEIITSIHCNEWHYRADRQ
;
A
#
# COMPACT_ATOMS: atom_id res chain seq x y z
N MET A 1 1.47 -23.81 0.97
CA MET A 1 2.26 -22.60 0.62
C MET A 1 3.39 -22.49 1.63
N TYR A 2 4.62 -22.20 1.20
CA TYR A 2 5.74 -21.95 2.11
C TYR A 2 6.14 -20.48 1.99
N VAL A 3 6.06 -19.75 3.11
CA VAL A 3 6.46 -18.34 3.21
C VAL A 3 7.79 -18.28 3.93
N SER A 4 8.72 -17.43 3.47
CA SER A 4 9.99 -17.23 4.15
C SER A 4 9.81 -16.51 5.49
N GLN A 5 10.87 -16.44 6.28
CA GLN A 5 10.97 -15.47 7.36
C GLN A 5 10.87 -14.03 6.84
N TYR A 6 10.66 -13.08 7.76
CA TYR A 6 10.73 -11.64 7.46
C TYR A 6 12.15 -11.24 7.01
N LEU A 7 12.25 -10.58 5.86
CA LEU A 7 13.53 -10.19 5.25
C LEU A 7 13.78 -8.67 5.23
N GLY A 8 12.83 -7.87 5.71
CA GLY A 8 12.92 -6.41 5.70
C GLY A 8 12.77 -5.79 4.31
N ASN A 9 13.06 -4.49 4.24
CA ASN A 9 13.08 -3.73 3.00
C ASN A 9 14.36 -4.04 2.19
N LEU A 10 14.22 -4.22 0.88
CA LEU A 10 15.29 -4.58 -0.05
C LEU A 10 16.08 -3.37 -0.59
N GLU A 11 15.94 -2.20 0.01
CA GLU A 11 16.66 -0.98 -0.37
C GLU A 11 18.19 -1.09 -0.21
N SER A 12 18.68 -1.87 0.75
CA SER A 12 20.12 -2.06 0.95
C SER A 12 20.67 -3.27 0.20
N TYR A 13 21.96 -3.21 -0.13
CA TYR A 13 22.65 -4.31 -0.80
C TYR A 13 22.69 -5.56 0.09
N GLU A 14 22.92 -5.38 1.39
CA GLU A 14 22.96 -6.46 2.38
C GLU A 14 21.60 -7.17 2.47
N ALA A 15 20.50 -6.43 2.41
CA ALA A 15 19.15 -7.00 2.41
C ALA A 15 18.90 -7.84 1.15
N GLN A 16 19.35 -7.37 -0.02
CA GLN A 16 19.26 -8.11 -1.27
C GLN A 16 20.09 -9.41 -1.24
N GLN A 17 21.30 -9.37 -0.69
CA GLN A 17 22.12 -10.57 -0.51
C GLN A 17 21.46 -11.58 0.42
N ASN A 18 20.89 -11.12 1.54
CA ASN A 18 20.16 -11.98 2.47
C ASN A 18 18.91 -12.61 1.82
N TYR A 19 18.21 -11.85 0.97
CA TYR A 19 17.08 -12.36 0.20
C TYR A 19 17.50 -13.47 -0.76
N GLU A 20 18.58 -13.27 -1.54
CA GLU A 20 19.13 -14.29 -2.45
C GLU A 20 19.58 -15.55 -1.70
N HIS A 21 20.27 -15.38 -0.57
CA HIS A 21 20.70 -16.48 0.28
C HIS A 21 19.52 -17.28 0.82
N THR A 22 18.48 -16.59 1.30
CA THR A 22 17.25 -17.22 1.81
C THR A 22 16.54 -18.00 0.71
N PHE A 23 16.40 -17.44 -0.49
CA PHE A 23 15.83 -18.13 -1.64
C PHE A 23 16.57 -19.45 -1.92
N GLN A 24 17.91 -19.40 -2.05
CA GLN A 24 18.72 -20.61 -2.30
C GLN A 24 18.62 -21.64 -1.17
N HIS A 25 18.56 -21.16 0.08
CA HIS A 25 18.41 -22.03 1.25
C HIS A 25 17.07 -22.77 1.22
N MET A 26 15.96 -22.04 1.00
CA MET A 26 14.62 -22.63 0.92
C MET A 26 14.50 -23.65 -0.22
N GLN A 27 15.07 -23.37 -1.39
CA GLN A 27 15.08 -24.33 -2.50
C GLN A 27 15.77 -25.64 -2.12
N LYS A 28 16.94 -25.56 -1.47
CA LYS A 28 17.67 -26.74 -1.02
C LYS A 28 16.91 -27.51 0.05
N LEU A 29 16.34 -26.81 1.03
CA LEU A 29 15.59 -27.40 2.12
C LEU A 29 14.36 -28.17 1.62
N LEU A 30 13.62 -27.59 0.67
CA LEU A 30 12.40 -28.19 0.11
C LEU A 30 12.67 -29.20 -1.02
N GLY A 31 13.92 -29.30 -1.50
CA GLY A 31 14.24 -30.08 -2.70
C GLY A 31 13.50 -29.61 -3.96
N ALA A 32 13.07 -28.34 -3.98
CA ALA A 32 12.17 -27.79 -4.99
C ALA A 32 12.91 -27.01 -6.06
N LYS A 33 12.52 -27.20 -7.33
CA LYS A 33 12.95 -26.37 -8.46
C LYS A 33 11.73 -25.60 -8.98
N PRO A 34 11.84 -24.28 -9.18
CA PRO A 34 10.72 -23.49 -9.69
C PRO A 34 10.40 -23.89 -11.13
N GLU A 35 9.12 -24.00 -11.45
CA GLU A 35 8.62 -24.16 -12.83
C GLU A 35 8.11 -22.83 -13.41
N THR A 36 7.88 -21.85 -12.57
CA THR A 36 7.45 -20.49 -12.92
C THR A 36 7.89 -19.55 -11.81
N ILE A 37 8.30 -18.35 -12.17
CA ILE A 37 8.60 -17.27 -11.23
C ILE A 37 7.49 -16.22 -11.33
N LEU A 38 6.95 -15.83 -10.17
CA LEU A 38 6.04 -14.70 -10.05
C LEU A 38 6.79 -13.53 -9.41
N ALA A 39 6.53 -12.31 -9.87
CA ALA A 39 7.12 -11.11 -9.30
C ALA A 39 6.15 -9.93 -9.39
N ASP A 40 6.36 -8.94 -8.52
CA ASP A 40 5.65 -7.66 -8.62
C ASP A 40 5.84 -7.03 -10.00
N LEU A 41 4.80 -6.37 -10.48
CA LEU A 41 4.76 -5.63 -11.73
C LEU A 41 5.77 -4.47 -11.76
N HIS A 42 6.10 -3.89 -10.61
CA HIS A 42 7.05 -2.78 -10.54
C HIS A 42 8.40 -3.18 -11.17
N PRO A 43 8.86 -2.49 -12.23
CA PRO A 43 10.08 -2.88 -12.93
C PRO A 43 11.33 -2.71 -12.06
N ASP A 44 11.40 -1.64 -11.27
CA ASP A 44 12.63 -1.28 -10.54
C ASP A 44 12.77 -1.93 -9.15
N TYR A 45 11.82 -2.76 -8.71
CA TYR A 45 11.96 -3.45 -7.43
C TYR A 45 13.15 -4.41 -7.47
N PRO A 46 14.03 -4.43 -6.44
CA PRO A 46 15.14 -5.37 -6.37
C PRO A 46 14.70 -6.84 -6.48
N SER A 47 13.55 -7.18 -5.87
CA SER A 47 12.91 -8.50 -5.98
C SER A 47 12.47 -8.80 -7.42
N ALA A 48 11.92 -7.82 -8.14
CA ALA A 48 11.51 -7.94 -9.54
C ALA A 48 12.70 -8.15 -10.48
N GLN A 49 13.82 -7.46 -10.22
CA GLN A 49 15.08 -7.62 -10.96
C GLN A 49 15.72 -8.98 -10.70
N LEU A 50 15.73 -9.42 -9.45
CA LEU A 50 16.21 -10.75 -9.08
C LEU A 50 15.37 -11.86 -9.71
N ALA A 51 14.04 -11.71 -9.73
CA ALA A 51 13.13 -12.65 -10.37
C ALA A 51 13.44 -12.85 -11.87
N ILE A 52 13.83 -11.79 -12.59
CA ILE A 52 14.28 -11.88 -13.99
C ILE A 52 15.54 -12.74 -14.10
N LYS A 53 16.54 -12.50 -13.24
CA LYS A 53 17.79 -13.28 -13.23
C LYS A 53 17.52 -14.76 -12.94
N ILE A 54 16.67 -15.05 -11.95
CA ILE A 54 16.30 -16.43 -11.57
C ILE A 54 15.53 -17.12 -12.71
N ALA A 55 14.51 -16.46 -13.27
CA ALA A 55 13.73 -17.04 -14.37
C ALA A 55 14.61 -17.39 -15.58
N ALA A 56 15.58 -16.53 -15.93
CA ALA A 56 16.55 -16.81 -16.98
C ALA A 56 17.49 -17.97 -16.63
N ALA A 57 18.02 -18.01 -15.40
CA ALA A 57 18.94 -19.07 -14.95
C ALA A 57 18.28 -20.45 -14.94
N TYR A 58 17.00 -20.52 -14.55
CA TYR A 58 16.22 -21.77 -14.54
C TYR A 58 15.51 -22.06 -15.87
N GLN A 59 15.55 -21.14 -16.84
CA GLN A 59 14.84 -21.22 -18.12
C GLN A 59 13.33 -21.45 -17.95
N VAL A 60 12.72 -20.71 -17.02
CA VAL A 60 11.28 -20.83 -16.70
C VAL A 60 10.53 -19.53 -16.97
N PRO A 61 9.20 -19.59 -17.20
CA PRO A 61 8.39 -18.40 -17.38
C PRO A 61 8.46 -17.46 -16.18
N LEU A 62 8.56 -16.17 -16.46
CA LEU A 62 8.35 -15.09 -15.50
C LEU A 62 6.97 -14.47 -15.74
N LYS A 63 6.13 -14.39 -14.71
CA LYS A 63 4.87 -13.65 -14.75
C LYS A 63 4.91 -12.48 -13.78
N LYS A 64 4.51 -11.32 -14.26
CA LYS A 64 4.38 -10.09 -13.47
C LYS A 64 2.96 -9.97 -12.96
N ILE A 65 2.81 -9.72 -11.67
CA ILE A 65 1.51 -9.62 -10.98
C ILE A 65 1.38 -8.21 -10.40
N GLN A 66 0.23 -7.58 -10.59
CA GLN A 66 -0.02 -6.25 -10.05
C GLN A 66 -0.10 -6.32 -8.50
N HIS A 67 0.52 -5.37 -7.82
CA HIS A 67 0.67 -5.34 -6.36
C HIS A 67 -0.63 -5.51 -5.56
N HIS A 68 -1.66 -4.72 -5.90
CA HIS A 68 -2.95 -4.72 -5.23
C HIS A 68 -3.81 -5.94 -5.60
N GLU A 69 -3.67 -6.46 -6.83
CA GLU A 69 -4.26 -7.76 -7.19
C GLU A 69 -3.63 -8.89 -6.37
N ALA A 70 -2.34 -8.84 -6.08
CA ALA A 70 -1.67 -9.81 -5.22
C ALA A 70 -2.17 -9.74 -3.76
N HIS A 71 -2.33 -8.53 -3.21
CA HIS A 71 -2.95 -8.33 -1.88
C HIS A 71 -4.36 -8.93 -1.82
N PHE A 72 -5.20 -8.62 -2.81
CA PHE A 72 -6.56 -9.16 -2.84
C PHE A 72 -6.56 -10.69 -3.01
N ALA A 73 -5.71 -11.21 -3.91
CA ALA A 73 -5.57 -12.64 -4.12
C ALA A 73 -5.07 -13.39 -2.86
N ALA A 74 -4.23 -12.76 -2.02
CA ALA A 74 -3.79 -13.35 -0.75
C ALA A 74 -4.98 -13.60 0.20
N VAL A 75 -5.88 -12.62 0.33
CA VAL A 75 -7.11 -12.77 1.14
C VAL A 75 -8.03 -13.84 0.56
N LEU A 76 -8.22 -13.86 -0.76
CA LEU A 76 -9.00 -14.91 -1.43
C LEU A 76 -8.39 -16.30 -1.19
N ALA A 77 -7.06 -16.42 -1.19
CA ALA A 77 -6.35 -17.67 -0.94
C ALA A 77 -6.53 -18.16 0.50
N GLU A 78 -6.34 -17.28 1.47
CA GLU A 78 -6.44 -17.58 2.90
C GLU A 78 -7.83 -18.12 3.27
N HIS A 79 -8.88 -17.53 2.68
CA HIS A 79 -10.27 -17.94 2.92
C HIS A 79 -10.78 -19.00 1.94
N ASN A 80 -9.93 -19.57 1.07
CA ASN A 80 -10.28 -20.59 0.08
C ASN A 80 -11.42 -20.16 -0.89
N LEU A 81 -11.45 -18.89 -1.28
CA LEU A 81 -12.53 -18.28 -2.04
C LEU A 81 -12.35 -18.37 -3.56
N PHE A 82 -11.25 -18.93 -4.08
CA PHE A 82 -11.01 -19.00 -5.53
C PHE A 82 -11.98 -19.91 -6.30
N GLU A 83 -12.70 -20.78 -5.60
CA GLU A 83 -13.68 -21.69 -6.20
C GLU A 83 -15.13 -21.23 -5.99
N THR A 84 -15.33 -20.06 -5.36
CA THR A 84 -16.66 -19.52 -5.14
C THR A 84 -17.30 -19.04 -6.45
N ASN A 85 -18.62 -19.18 -6.53
CA ASN A 85 -19.44 -18.58 -7.59
C ASN A 85 -19.96 -17.19 -7.20
N GLU A 86 -19.71 -16.76 -5.96
CA GLU A 86 -20.12 -15.46 -5.47
C GLU A 86 -19.18 -14.35 -5.96
N LYS A 87 -19.74 -13.15 -6.09
CA LYS A 87 -18.99 -11.94 -6.39
C LYS A 87 -18.35 -11.41 -5.12
N ILE A 88 -17.04 -11.18 -5.15
CA ILE A 88 -16.33 -10.65 -3.99
C ILE A 88 -15.79 -9.26 -4.33
N LEU A 89 -16.19 -8.28 -3.52
CA LEU A 89 -15.60 -6.94 -3.53
C LEU A 89 -14.32 -6.95 -2.70
N GLY A 90 -13.18 -6.65 -3.33
CA GLY A 90 -11.91 -6.40 -2.67
C GLY A 90 -11.68 -4.91 -2.52
N VAL A 91 -11.38 -4.45 -1.31
CA VAL A 91 -10.94 -3.07 -1.05
C VAL A 91 -9.49 -3.15 -0.60
N VAL A 92 -8.58 -2.58 -1.39
CA VAL A 92 -7.14 -2.67 -1.15
C VAL A 92 -6.58 -1.25 -1.00
N TRP A 93 -6.32 -0.88 0.24
CA TRP A 93 -5.80 0.44 0.62
C TRP A 93 -4.38 0.28 1.16
N ASP A 94 -3.45 0.98 0.52
CA ASP A 94 -2.01 0.85 0.71
C ASP A 94 -1.33 2.24 0.56
N GLY A 95 -0.05 2.30 0.91
CA GLY A 95 0.81 3.45 0.71
C GLY A 95 1.15 3.68 -0.76
N THR A 96 1.67 2.67 -1.47
CA THR A 96 2.14 2.84 -2.86
C THR A 96 2.21 1.49 -3.57
N GLY A 97 1.51 1.35 -4.70
CA GLY A 97 1.72 0.23 -5.61
C GLY A 97 1.80 0.67 -7.07
N TYR A 98 2.63 -0.01 -7.86
CA TYR A 98 2.76 0.27 -9.30
C TYR A 98 1.49 -0.15 -10.04
N GLY A 99 0.83 0.82 -10.66
CA GLY A 99 -0.37 0.61 -11.45
C GLY A 99 -0.06 -0.02 -12.80
N SER A 100 -0.98 -0.82 -13.33
CA SER A 100 -0.85 -1.41 -14.67
C SER A 100 -0.90 -0.37 -15.79
N ASP A 101 -1.35 0.85 -15.48
CA ASP A 101 -1.41 2.03 -16.34
C ASP A 101 -0.20 2.99 -16.14
N GLY A 102 0.77 2.60 -15.30
CA GLY A 102 1.94 3.43 -14.96
C GLY A 102 1.66 4.53 -13.93
N ASN A 103 0.44 4.62 -13.40
CA ASN A 103 0.11 5.51 -12.28
C ASN A 103 0.44 4.85 -10.93
N ILE A 104 0.38 5.65 -9.86
CA ILE A 104 0.51 5.15 -8.50
C ILE A 104 -0.88 4.76 -7.98
N TRP A 105 -1.02 3.51 -7.56
CA TRP A 105 -2.22 2.99 -6.94
C TRP A 105 -2.03 2.88 -5.42
N GLY A 106 -3.14 2.73 -4.70
CA GLY A 106 -3.14 2.46 -3.25
C GLY A 106 -4.49 2.74 -2.58
N GLY A 107 -5.56 2.93 -3.35
CA GLY A 107 -6.91 3.18 -2.86
C GLY A 107 -7.91 2.48 -3.76
N GLU A 108 -7.69 1.18 -4.00
CA GLU A 108 -8.27 0.47 -5.12
C GLU A 108 -9.45 -0.42 -4.71
N PHE A 109 -10.42 -0.55 -5.62
CA PHE A 109 -11.56 -1.46 -5.47
C PHE A 109 -11.56 -2.46 -6.62
N PHE A 110 -11.60 -3.74 -6.27
CA PHE A 110 -11.59 -4.86 -7.19
C PHE A 110 -12.85 -5.69 -7.06
N MET A 111 -13.26 -6.31 -8.17
CA MET A 111 -14.27 -7.35 -8.20
C MET A 111 -13.60 -8.65 -8.57
N TYR A 112 -13.80 -9.68 -7.75
CA TYR A 112 -13.50 -11.06 -8.10
C TYR A 112 -14.79 -11.76 -8.55
N GLU A 113 -14.78 -12.24 -9.79
CA GLU A 113 -15.89 -12.98 -10.39
C GLU A 113 -15.33 -13.92 -11.46
N ASN A 114 -15.83 -15.16 -11.55
CA ASN A 114 -15.44 -16.13 -12.59
C ASN A 114 -13.92 -16.33 -12.69
N ARG A 115 -13.25 -16.46 -11.54
CA ARG A 115 -11.79 -16.63 -11.45
C ARG A 115 -10.98 -15.48 -12.06
N SER A 116 -11.55 -14.28 -12.12
CA SER A 116 -10.90 -13.07 -12.60
C SER A 116 -11.02 -11.95 -11.58
N ILE A 117 -9.90 -11.29 -11.29
CA ILE A 117 -9.85 -10.03 -10.54
C ILE A 117 -9.91 -8.90 -11.56
N LYS A 118 -10.79 -7.91 -11.32
CA LYS A 118 -10.91 -6.71 -12.17
C LYS A 118 -11.00 -5.47 -11.29
N ARG A 119 -10.20 -4.45 -11.60
CA ARG A 119 -10.32 -3.12 -10.98
C ARG A 119 -11.62 -2.47 -11.43
N ILE A 120 -12.50 -2.11 -10.49
CA ILE A 120 -13.82 -1.51 -10.76
C ILE A 120 -13.95 -0.08 -10.27
N HIS A 121 -13.18 0.32 -9.26
CA HIS A 121 -13.17 1.68 -8.76
C HIS A 121 -11.86 2.02 -8.05
N TYR A 122 -11.67 3.29 -7.72
CA TYR A 122 -10.50 3.78 -7.01
C TYR A 122 -10.79 5.13 -6.36
N LEU A 123 -10.04 5.49 -5.31
CA LEU A 123 -10.09 6.81 -4.71
C LEU A 123 -9.76 7.89 -5.74
N GLN A 124 -10.42 9.05 -5.62
CA GLN A 124 -10.20 10.18 -6.51
C GLN A 124 -8.69 10.46 -6.66
N PRO A 125 -8.12 10.36 -7.87
CA PRO A 125 -6.69 10.56 -8.03
C PRO A 125 -6.32 12.03 -7.86
N PHE A 126 -5.12 12.26 -7.33
CA PHE A 126 -4.46 13.56 -7.26
C PHE A 126 -3.11 13.51 -7.99
N ILE A 127 -2.56 14.68 -8.30
CA ILE A 127 -1.26 14.78 -8.98
C ILE A 127 -0.15 14.39 -8.01
N ASN A 128 0.65 13.38 -8.34
CA ASN A 128 1.82 13.03 -7.54
C ASN A 128 2.88 14.13 -7.63
N ILE A 129 3.43 14.58 -6.50
CA ILE A 129 4.51 15.58 -6.52
C ILE A 129 5.70 15.08 -5.72
N ALA A 130 6.85 15.00 -6.37
CA ALA A 130 8.12 14.58 -5.76
C ALA A 130 8.28 13.08 -5.41
N GLY A 131 7.55 12.17 -6.05
CA GLY A 131 7.81 10.72 -5.96
C GLY A 131 7.78 10.22 -4.51
N ASP A 132 8.77 9.42 -4.13
CA ASP A 132 8.91 8.82 -2.79
C ASP A 132 9.02 9.85 -1.66
N LYS A 133 9.41 11.09 -1.98
CA LYS A 133 9.45 12.18 -1.01
C LYS A 133 8.06 12.48 -0.44
N THR A 134 6.98 12.22 -1.21
CA THR A 134 5.60 12.41 -0.76
C THR A 134 5.27 11.57 0.47
N ALA A 135 5.76 10.34 0.53
CA ALA A 135 5.54 9.44 1.67
C ALA A 135 6.37 9.84 2.90
N LYS A 136 7.51 10.50 2.68
CA LYS A 136 8.39 11.00 3.76
C LYS A 136 7.99 12.38 4.26
N GLU A 137 7.34 13.19 3.43
CA GLU A 137 6.90 14.53 3.76
C GLU A 137 5.40 14.71 3.52
N PRO A 138 4.54 14.35 4.48
CA PRO A 138 3.09 14.46 4.39
C PRO A 138 2.54 15.83 3.99
N ARG A 139 3.30 16.92 4.24
CA ARG A 139 2.97 18.26 3.72
C ARG A 139 2.82 18.29 2.19
N LEU A 140 3.58 17.47 1.45
CA LEU A 140 3.50 17.36 -0.01
C LEU A 140 2.23 16.63 -0.44
N ALA A 141 1.85 15.56 0.25
CA ALA A 141 0.58 14.87 0.01
C ALA A 141 -0.60 15.84 0.24
N ALA A 142 -0.57 16.58 1.35
CA ALA A 142 -1.56 17.60 1.65
C ALA A 142 -1.65 18.65 0.54
N LEU A 143 -0.51 19.23 0.13
CA LEU A 143 -0.46 20.21 -0.95
C LEU A 143 -1.07 19.67 -2.25
N ALA A 144 -0.72 18.44 -2.64
CA ALA A 144 -1.23 17.83 -3.86
C ALA A 144 -2.73 17.56 -3.83
N ILE A 145 -3.22 17.00 -2.73
CA ILE A 145 -4.64 16.67 -2.54
C ILE A 145 -5.49 17.95 -2.49
N SER A 146 -5.03 18.97 -1.78
CA SER A 146 -5.80 20.18 -1.51
C SER A 146 -5.45 21.37 -2.43
N HIS A 147 -4.70 21.19 -3.51
CA HIS A 147 -4.17 22.31 -4.31
C HIS A 147 -5.23 23.24 -4.89
N LYS A 148 -6.47 22.75 -5.08
CA LYS A 148 -7.62 23.53 -5.56
C LYS A 148 -8.39 24.24 -4.44
N MET A 149 -7.99 24.07 -3.18
CA MET A 149 -8.66 24.61 -2.00
C MET A 149 -7.89 25.79 -1.43
N GLU A 150 -8.40 27.01 -1.63
CA GLU A 150 -7.73 28.24 -1.18
C GLU A 150 -7.47 28.25 0.34
N LYS A 151 -8.42 27.77 1.14
CA LYS A 151 -8.27 27.67 2.60
C LYS A 151 -7.11 26.76 3.02
N ALA A 152 -6.89 25.67 2.30
CA ALA A 152 -5.79 24.75 2.60
C ALA A 152 -4.43 25.40 2.28
N ALA A 153 -4.36 26.23 1.24
CA ALA A 153 -3.13 26.95 0.91
C ALA A 153 -2.67 27.88 2.05
N ILE A 154 -3.59 28.49 2.79
CA ILE A 154 -3.28 29.33 3.96
C ILE A 154 -2.62 28.50 5.07
N LEU A 155 -3.13 27.30 5.34
CA LEU A 155 -2.61 26.39 6.36
C LEU A 155 -1.25 25.79 5.97
N LEU A 156 -1.08 25.50 4.68
CA LEU A 156 0.10 24.79 4.18
C LEU A 156 1.28 25.71 3.89
N LYS A 157 1.05 26.93 3.39
CA LYS A 157 2.13 27.85 2.98
C LYS A 157 3.22 28.07 4.05
N PRO A 158 2.91 28.20 5.36
CA PRO A 158 3.94 28.30 6.39
C PRO A 158 4.82 27.05 6.57
N LYS A 159 4.38 25.88 6.10
CA LYS A 159 5.13 24.60 6.15
C LYS A 159 6.14 24.46 4.99
N PHE A 160 6.26 25.47 4.13
CA PHE A 160 7.19 25.49 3.00
C PHE A 160 8.06 26.73 3.03
N THR A 161 9.30 26.61 2.54
CA THR A 161 10.06 27.80 2.17
C THR A 161 9.40 28.48 0.95
N ALA A 162 9.66 29.77 0.74
CA ALA A 162 9.12 30.50 -0.40
C ALA A 162 9.48 29.83 -1.75
N ASN A 163 10.70 29.31 -1.86
CA ASN A 163 11.17 28.63 -3.07
C ASN A 163 10.47 27.27 -3.27
N GLU A 164 10.33 26.47 -2.20
CA GLU A 164 9.59 25.20 -2.28
C GLU A 164 8.13 25.43 -2.67
N TRP A 165 7.48 26.42 -2.07
CA TRP A 165 6.09 26.73 -2.36
C TRP A 165 5.88 27.05 -3.85
N LEU A 166 6.69 27.96 -4.40
CA LEU A 166 6.62 28.32 -5.83
C LEU A 166 6.97 27.13 -6.73
N PHE A 167 7.97 26.34 -6.35
CA PHE A 167 8.39 25.16 -7.10
C PHE A 167 7.28 24.11 -7.18
N TYR A 168 6.72 23.68 -6.05
CA TYR A 168 5.71 22.62 -6.02
C TYR A 168 4.38 23.06 -6.62
N GLN A 169 4.00 24.33 -6.49
CA GLN A 169 2.85 24.89 -7.22
C GLN A 169 3.03 24.79 -8.74
N LYS A 170 4.25 25.02 -9.25
CA LYS A 170 4.55 24.83 -10.67
C LYS A 170 4.53 23.35 -11.07
N VAL A 171 5.10 22.47 -10.25
CA VAL A 171 5.08 21.01 -10.49
C VAL A 171 3.64 20.49 -10.61
N LEU A 172 2.73 20.94 -9.75
CA LEU A 172 1.31 20.58 -9.81
C LEU A 172 0.62 20.94 -11.12
N GLN A 173 1.09 21.98 -11.81
CA GLN A 173 0.54 22.41 -13.10
C GLN A 173 1.14 21.64 -14.28
N GLN A 174 2.32 21.05 -14.11
CA GLN A 174 3.10 20.45 -15.20
C GLN A 174 3.12 18.92 -15.15
N ASN A 175 2.99 18.32 -13.96
CA ASN A 175 3.01 16.89 -13.80
C ASN A 175 1.64 16.27 -14.10
N ASN A 176 1.66 15.07 -14.68
CA ASN A 176 0.47 14.30 -15.04
C ASN A 176 0.44 12.91 -14.39
N LEU A 177 1.47 12.53 -13.64
CA LEU A 177 1.47 11.28 -12.88
C LEU A 177 0.40 11.33 -11.80
N LEU A 178 -0.55 10.39 -11.87
CA LEU A 178 -1.66 10.31 -10.92
C LEU A 178 -1.33 9.37 -9.76
N ASN A 179 -1.91 9.68 -8.61
CA ASN A 179 -1.80 8.91 -7.39
C ASN A 179 -3.19 8.75 -6.75
N SER A 180 -3.62 7.51 -6.51
CA SER A 180 -4.87 7.16 -5.81
C SER A 180 -4.63 6.56 -4.42
N SER A 181 -3.44 6.71 -3.86
CA SER A 181 -3.05 6.12 -2.58
C SER A 181 -3.89 6.59 -1.40
N ALA A 182 -4.51 5.64 -0.71
CA ALA A 182 -5.16 5.88 0.57
C ALA A 182 -4.15 6.34 1.62
N GLY A 183 -2.98 5.70 1.70
CA GLY A 183 -1.93 6.10 2.65
C GLY A 183 -1.50 7.57 2.50
N ARG A 184 -1.42 8.07 1.26
CA ARG A 184 -1.13 9.48 1.01
C ARG A 184 -2.30 10.40 1.36
N TYR A 185 -3.54 9.93 1.28
CA TYR A 185 -4.69 10.66 1.82
C TYR A 185 -4.59 10.81 3.34
N PHE A 186 -4.25 9.74 4.07
CA PHE A 186 -4.00 9.82 5.51
C PHE A 186 -2.86 10.78 5.83
N ASP A 187 -1.72 10.67 5.15
CA ASP A 187 -0.60 11.62 5.32
C ASP A 187 -1.05 13.08 5.08
N GLY A 188 -1.81 13.32 4.00
CA GLY A 188 -2.31 14.65 3.68
C GLY A 188 -3.22 15.23 4.76
N VAL A 189 -4.13 14.43 5.32
CA VAL A 189 -5.00 14.84 6.42
C VAL A 189 -4.17 15.11 7.69
N ALA A 190 -3.20 14.25 8.01
CA ALA A 190 -2.32 14.43 9.17
C ALA A 190 -1.56 15.76 9.10
N ALA A 191 -1.05 16.12 7.92
CA ALA A 191 -0.36 17.38 7.70
C ALA A 191 -1.28 18.60 7.75
N LEU A 192 -2.52 18.50 7.25
CA LEU A 192 -3.52 19.57 7.34
C LEU A 192 -3.96 19.83 8.78
N LEU A 193 -4.10 18.78 9.58
CA LEU A 193 -4.34 18.86 11.03
C LEU A 193 -3.10 19.28 11.83
N SER A 194 -1.98 19.52 11.16
CA SER A 194 -0.71 19.94 11.75
C SER A 194 -0.12 18.97 12.77
N LEU A 195 -0.39 17.67 12.60
CA LEU A 195 0.19 16.61 13.44
C LEU A 195 1.68 16.44 13.15
N LEU A 196 2.05 16.50 11.87
CA LEU A 196 3.43 16.44 11.40
C LEU A 196 3.56 17.01 9.99
N SER A 197 4.80 17.23 9.57
CA SER A 197 5.12 17.62 8.19
C SER A 197 6.08 16.65 7.50
N VAL A 198 6.77 15.83 8.30
CA VAL A 198 7.79 14.86 7.88
C VAL A 198 7.59 13.60 8.73
N ASN A 199 7.54 12.45 8.07
CA ASN A 199 7.50 11.13 8.69
C ASN A 199 8.93 10.69 9.07
N SER A 200 9.08 10.17 10.28
CA SER A 200 10.28 9.54 10.83
C SER A 200 10.37 8.05 10.46
N TYR A 201 9.22 7.42 10.19
CA TYR A 201 9.09 6.06 9.71
C TYR A 201 7.87 5.90 8.81
N GLU A 202 7.79 4.80 8.07
CA GLU A 202 6.69 4.53 7.15
C GLU A 202 5.36 4.35 7.90
N GLY A 203 4.33 5.10 7.49
CA GLY A 203 2.98 5.01 8.06
C GLY A 203 2.72 5.86 9.30
N GLU A 204 3.69 6.65 9.78
CA GLU A 204 3.56 7.47 11.00
C GLU A 204 2.33 8.39 10.97
N GLY A 205 2.11 9.12 9.87
CA GLY A 205 0.96 10.02 9.76
C GLY A 205 -0.41 9.33 9.82
N ALA A 206 -0.52 8.14 9.24
CA ALA A 206 -1.74 7.34 9.32
C ALA A 206 -2.01 6.85 10.75
N LEU A 207 -0.97 6.36 11.43
CA LEU A 207 -1.09 5.86 12.81
C LEU A 207 -1.46 6.97 13.81
N LEU A 208 -0.89 8.17 13.64
CA LEU A 208 -1.23 9.31 14.48
C LEU A 208 -2.68 9.77 14.29
N LEU A 209 -3.17 9.75 13.05
CA LEU A 209 -4.58 10.03 12.77
C LEU A 209 -5.51 9.00 13.41
N GLU A 210 -5.19 7.71 13.27
CA GLU A 210 -5.96 6.64 13.89
C GLU A 210 -6.02 6.81 15.41
N THR A 211 -4.88 7.12 16.04
CA THR A 211 -4.80 7.34 17.49
C THR A 211 -5.74 8.45 17.93
N LEU A 212 -5.67 9.62 17.28
CA LEU A 212 -6.53 10.77 17.61
C LEU A 212 -8.01 10.50 17.34
N ALA A 213 -8.32 9.78 16.25
CA ALA A 213 -9.69 9.39 15.96
C ALA A 213 -10.25 8.47 17.05
N ASN A 214 -9.46 7.47 17.49
CA ASN A 214 -9.85 6.56 18.56
C ASN A 214 -10.04 7.27 19.90
N GLU A 215 -9.15 8.20 20.25
CA GLU A 215 -9.29 9.03 21.46
C GLU A 215 -10.61 9.83 21.42
N TYR A 216 -10.89 10.49 20.29
CA TYR A 216 -12.13 11.24 20.12
C TYR A 216 -13.39 10.37 20.26
N LEU A 217 -13.38 9.17 19.66
CA LEU A 217 -14.50 8.22 19.77
C LEU A 217 -14.75 7.80 21.22
N GLN A 218 -13.69 7.53 21.97
CA GLN A 218 -13.77 7.17 23.39
C GLN A 218 -14.29 8.33 24.25
N GLU A 219 -13.77 9.54 24.05
CA GLU A 219 -14.18 10.73 24.81
C GLU A 219 -15.65 11.10 24.57
N THR A 220 -16.12 10.95 23.35
CA THR A 220 -17.48 11.35 22.95
C THR A 220 -18.53 10.25 23.14
N ASN A 221 -18.12 9.03 23.53
CA ASN A 221 -18.95 7.83 23.45
C ASN A 221 -19.64 7.71 22.09
N PHE A 222 -18.98 8.16 21.03
CA PHE A 222 -19.55 8.10 19.69
C PHE A 222 -19.63 6.62 19.29
N THR A 223 -20.85 6.11 19.21
CA THR A 223 -21.07 4.77 18.70
C THR A 223 -20.96 4.86 17.19
N ILE A 224 -20.01 4.12 16.60
CA ILE A 224 -20.01 3.89 15.17
C ILE A 224 -21.29 3.08 14.90
N GLU A 225 -22.36 3.75 14.47
CA GLU A 225 -23.53 3.07 13.92
C GLU A 225 -23.01 2.13 12.84
N GLU A 226 -23.42 0.86 12.93
CA GLU A 226 -22.85 -0.26 12.20
C GLU A 226 -22.38 0.14 10.80
N SER A 227 -21.12 -0.20 10.54
CA SER A 227 -20.54 -0.32 9.21
C SER A 227 -21.59 -0.81 8.20
N TYR A 228 -21.48 -0.42 6.94
CA TYR A 228 -22.26 -1.03 5.85
C TYR A 228 -22.12 -2.58 5.79
N ALA A 229 -21.22 -3.17 6.59
CA ALA A 229 -21.27 -4.57 6.98
C ALA A 229 -22.34 -4.79 8.07
N THR A 230 -23.50 -5.32 7.68
CA THR A 230 -24.49 -5.89 8.61
C THR A 230 -23.83 -6.94 9.51
N GLU A 231 -24.34 -7.18 10.73
CA GLU A 231 -23.81 -8.20 11.67
C GLU A 231 -23.57 -9.58 10.99
N GLU A 232 -24.36 -9.94 9.97
CA GLU A 232 -24.16 -11.16 9.15
C GLU A 232 -22.79 -11.21 8.43
N ILE A 233 -22.28 -10.08 7.93
CA ILE A 233 -20.98 -10.00 7.26
C ILE A 233 -19.84 -10.15 8.27
N ILE A 234 -20.00 -9.60 9.49
CA ILE A 234 -18.99 -9.72 10.55
C ILE A 234 -18.90 -11.17 11.05
N THR A 235 -20.03 -11.89 11.14
CA THR A 235 -20.02 -13.30 11.55
C THR A 235 -19.40 -14.28 10.55
N SER A 236 -19.25 -13.88 9.28
CA SER A 236 -18.58 -14.69 8.25
C SER A 236 -17.08 -14.39 8.11
N ILE A 237 -16.59 -13.32 8.75
CA ILE A 237 -15.16 -13.15 9.03
C ILE A 237 -14.86 -14.05 10.22
N HIS A 238 -14.42 -15.28 9.94
CA HIS A 238 -13.81 -16.15 10.95
C HIS A 238 -12.51 -15.51 11.46
N CYS A 239 -12.63 -14.53 12.36
CA CYS A 239 -11.58 -14.15 13.29
C CYS A 239 -11.43 -15.31 14.28
N ASN A 240 -10.69 -16.35 13.87
CA ASN A 240 -10.12 -17.26 14.87
C ASN A 240 -9.20 -16.41 15.75
N GLU A 241 -9.57 -16.34 17.03
CA GLU A 241 -8.94 -15.63 18.12
C GLU A 241 -7.43 -15.34 17.94
N TRP A 242 -7.09 -14.13 17.52
CA TRP A 242 -5.72 -13.62 17.66
C TRP A 242 -5.52 -13.18 19.10
N HIS A 243 -5.07 -14.11 19.95
CA HIS A 243 -4.48 -13.76 21.25
C HIS A 243 -3.14 -13.06 21.01
N TYR A 244 -3.15 -11.73 21.12
CA TYR A 244 -1.96 -10.90 21.14
C TYR A 244 -1.14 -11.20 22.41
N ARG A 245 -0.22 -12.17 22.35
CA ARG A 245 0.84 -12.31 23.37
C ARG A 245 1.96 -11.32 23.06
N ALA A 246 1.81 -10.11 23.58
CA ALA A 246 2.93 -9.21 23.76
C ALA A 246 3.76 -9.67 24.98
N ASP A 247 4.56 -10.71 24.81
CA ASP A 247 5.64 -10.99 25.76
C ASP A 247 6.86 -10.15 25.36
N ARG A 248 7.15 -9.15 26.19
CA ARG A 248 8.43 -8.45 26.22
C ARG A 248 9.51 -9.42 26.68
N GLN A 249 10.58 -9.54 25.91
CA GLN A 249 11.92 -9.83 26.41
C GLN A 249 12.87 -8.78 25.84
#